data_AF-A0A2D4SQF8-F1
#
_entry.id   AF-A0A2D4SQF8-F1
#
_cell.length_a   1.000
_cell.length_b   1.000
_cell.length_c   1.000
_cell.angle_alpha   90.00
_cell.angle_beta   90.00
_cell.angle_gamma   90.00
#
_symmetry.space_group_name_H-M   'P 1'
#
loop_
_entity.id
_entity.type
_entity.pdbx_description
1 polymer ?
#
loop_
_entity_poly.entity_id
_entity_poly.type
_entity_poly.pdbx_seq_one_letter_code
_entity_poly.pdbx_strand_id
1 'polypeptide(L)'
;MKILHGFSQKEPMHTLCTSYGLEPVHVPFLEHEGLTFDEPKEIPDVVLVSSARTIQYWGVWGQWIRTHNILVIAISKKTQRALYDEGISSLCAQGTGSLLVKMLDEIHCSSFVHIGAAELSSKLQLALMDQNRPYSRIPVYLSRPNPDFTVAEDVMLGCV
;
A
#
# COMPACT_ATOMS: atom_id res chain seq x y z
N MET A 1 -25.52 -0.65 21.57
CA MET A 1 -24.82 -1.87 21.09
C MET A 1 -23.35 -1.53 20.92
N LYS A 2 -22.43 -2.35 21.43
CA LYS A 2 -20.98 -2.12 21.29
C LYS A 2 -20.45 -2.80 20.02
N ILE A 3 -19.57 -2.14 19.29
CA ILE A 3 -18.91 -2.70 18.10
C ILE A 3 -17.41 -2.62 18.28
N LEU A 4 -16.72 -3.76 18.15
CA LEU A 4 -15.27 -3.82 18.10
C LEU A 4 -14.78 -3.63 16.66
N HIS A 5 -13.76 -2.81 16.44
CA HIS A 5 -13.07 -2.77 15.14
C HIS A 5 -11.55 -2.81 15.27
N GLY A 6 -10.95 -3.58 14.36
CA GLY A 6 -9.54 -3.99 14.34
C GLY A 6 -8.59 -3.11 13.54
N PHE A 7 -9.09 -2.07 12.87
CA PHE A 7 -8.30 -1.25 11.95
C PHE A 7 -7.12 -0.58 12.67
N SER A 8 -6.00 -0.36 11.97
CA SER A 8 -4.84 0.31 12.58
C SER A 8 -5.15 1.75 13.04
N GLN A 9 -6.11 2.42 12.39
CA GLN A 9 -6.52 3.78 12.71
C GLN A 9 -7.93 3.76 13.30
N LYS A 10 -8.15 4.62 14.29
CA LYS A 10 -9.44 4.76 14.97
C LYS A 10 -10.52 5.32 14.03
N GLU A 11 -10.17 6.39 13.34
CA GLU A 11 -11.05 7.08 12.39
C GLU A 11 -10.87 6.56 10.95
N PRO A 12 -11.89 6.66 10.08
CA PRO A 12 -13.20 7.31 10.29
C PRO A 12 -14.28 6.38 10.87
N MET A 13 -13.94 5.12 11.17
CA MET A 13 -14.93 4.11 11.59
C MET A 13 -15.61 4.48 12.91
N HIS A 14 -14.86 5.05 13.85
CA HIS A 14 -15.40 5.45 15.15
C HIS A 14 -16.45 6.56 15.02
N THR A 15 -16.18 7.61 14.24
CA THR A 15 -17.15 8.66 13.93
C THR A 15 -18.39 8.09 13.24
N LEU A 16 -18.20 7.20 12.25
CA LEU A 16 -19.29 6.56 11.54
C LEU A 16 -20.17 5.73 12.48
N CYS A 17 -19.59 4.86 13.32
CA CYS A 17 -20.37 4.06 14.27
C CYS A 17 -21.16 4.94 15.25
N THR A 18 -20.53 6.00 15.75
CA THR A 18 -21.18 6.93 16.70
C THR A 18 -22.37 7.66 16.06
N SER A 19 -22.28 8.03 14.77
CA SER A 19 -23.38 8.70 14.07
C SER A 19 -24.62 7.82 13.88
N TYR A 20 -24.48 6.49 14.00
CA TYR A 20 -25.58 5.52 14.01
C TYR A 20 -25.99 5.07 15.42
N GLY A 21 -25.54 5.76 16.47
CA GLY A 21 -25.88 5.41 17.87
C GLY A 21 -25.21 4.12 18.37
N LEU A 22 -24.11 3.71 17.73
CA LEU A 22 -23.31 2.56 18.15
C LEU A 22 -22.19 3.05 19.09
N GLU A 23 -21.73 2.16 19.97
CA GLU A 23 -20.58 2.41 20.84
C GLU A 23 -19.34 1.69 20.29
N PRO A 24 -18.51 2.34 19.46
CA PRO A 24 -17.31 1.71 18.92
C PRO A 24 -16.21 1.54 19.96
N VAL A 25 -15.59 0.36 19.96
CA VAL A 25 -14.36 0.04 20.69
C VAL A 25 -13.27 -0.17 19.64
N HIS A 26 -12.23 0.64 19.69
CA HIS A 26 -11.10 0.54 18.77
C HIS A 26 -9.98 -0.27 19.40
N VAL A 27 -9.56 -1.33 18.71
CA VAL A 27 -8.44 -2.17 19.11
C VAL A 27 -7.57 -2.40 17.87
N PRO A 28 -6.42 -1.72 17.71
CA PRO A 28 -5.59 -1.90 16.53
C PRO A 28 -4.87 -3.25 16.60
N PHE A 29 -5.27 -4.22 15.75
CA PHE A 29 -4.62 -5.54 15.72
C PHE A 29 -3.26 -5.54 15.01
N LEU A 30 -3.00 -4.52 14.21
CA LEU A 30 -1.74 -4.36 13.48
C LEU A 30 -1.11 -3.02 13.79
N GLU A 31 0.19 -3.05 14.03
CA GLU A 31 1.08 -1.91 14.08
C GLU A 31 1.92 -1.84 12.81
N HIS A 32 2.39 -0.63 12.49
CA HIS A 32 3.14 -0.38 11.28
C HIS A 32 4.42 0.39 11.59
N GLU A 33 5.54 -0.17 11.18
CA GLU A 33 6.88 0.36 11.41
C GLU A 33 7.47 0.81 10.07
N GLY A 34 8.02 2.01 10.03
CA GLY A 34 8.77 2.49 8.86
C GLY A 34 10.10 1.76 8.73
N LEU A 35 10.50 1.44 7.51
CA LEU A 35 11.76 0.75 7.24
C LEU A 35 12.81 1.72 6.71
N THR A 36 14.07 1.37 6.91
CA THR A 36 15.19 1.99 6.20
C THR A 36 15.29 1.36 4.81
N PHE A 37 15.45 2.18 3.79
CA PHE A 37 15.57 1.76 2.39
C PHE A 37 16.55 2.67 1.66
N ASP A 38 17.08 2.16 0.55
CA ASP A 38 18.00 2.90 -0.28
C ASP A 38 17.33 4.11 -0.96
N GLU A 39 18.11 5.17 -1.10
CA GLU A 39 17.71 6.33 -1.89
C GLU A 39 17.62 5.98 -3.40
N PRO A 40 16.72 6.64 -4.14
CA PRO A 40 16.62 6.45 -5.58
C PRO A 40 17.92 6.86 -6.28
N LYS A 41 18.50 5.93 -7.05
CA LYS A 41 19.75 6.16 -7.81
C LYS A 41 19.50 6.50 -9.28
N GLU A 42 18.40 5.98 -9.83
CA GLU A 42 18.03 6.11 -11.24
C GLU A 42 16.55 6.50 -11.34
N ILE A 43 16.17 7.12 -12.46
CA ILE A 43 14.78 7.51 -12.73
C ILE A 43 14.08 6.32 -13.41
N PRO A 44 13.12 5.65 -12.75
CA PRO A 44 12.38 4.56 -13.36
C PRO A 44 11.33 5.07 -14.36
N ASP A 45 10.93 4.23 -15.32
CA ASP A 45 9.81 4.54 -16.22
C ASP A 45 8.52 4.75 -15.42
N VAL A 46 8.31 3.89 -14.42
CA VAL A 46 7.08 3.83 -13.63
C VAL A 46 7.39 3.54 -12.16
N VAL A 47 6.65 4.22 -11.27
CA VAL A 47 6.55 3.86 -9.86
C VAL A 47 5.17 3.26 -9.57
N LEU A 48 5.15 2.01 -9.12
CA LEU A 48 3.96 1.32 -8.65
C LEU A 48 3.81 1.48 -7.13
N VAL A 49 2.69 2.05 -6.68
CA VAL A 49 2.37 2.24 -5.25
C VAL A 49 1.24 1.30 -4.84
N SER A 50 1.53 0.40 -3.89
CA SER A 50 0.58 -0.66 -3.52
C SER A 50 -0.42 -0.28 -2.43
N SER A 51 -0.26 0.83 -1.70
CA SER A 51 -1.23 1.20 -0.67
C SER A 51 -1.18 2.68 -0.34
N ALA A 52 -2.29 3.22 0.16
CA ALA A 52 -2.31 4.57 0.74
C ALA A 52 -1.36 4.70 1.96
N ARG A 53 -1.08 3.59 2.66
CA ARG A 53 -0.16 3.61 3.80
C ARG A 53 1.28 3.81 3.37
N THR A 54 1.68 3.25 2.21
CA THR A 54 3.02 3.42 1.63
C THR A 54 3.47 4.89 1.63
N ILE A 55 2.54 5.79 1.32
CA ILE A 55 2.76 7.23 1.19
C ILE A 55 3.16 7.87 2.54
N GLN A 56 2.73 7.29 3.66
CA GLN A 56 3.12 7.77 4.99
C GLN A 56 4.59 7.45 5.32
N TYR A 57 5.21 6.48 4.63
CA TYR A 57 6.53 5.96 4.97
C TYR A 57 7.57 6.08 3.84
N TRP A 58 7.18 6.45 2.62
CA TRP A 58 8.07 6.45 1.45
C TRP A 58 9.18 7.50 1.46
N GLY A 59 9.20 8.42 2.44
CA GLY A 59 10.27 9.38 2.65
C GLY A 59 10.72 10.12 1.39
N VAL A 60 12.01 10.02 1.07
CA VAL A 60 12.67 10.69 -0.07
C VAL A 60 12.06 10.33 -1.43
N TRP A 61 11.43 9.16 -1.57
CA TRP A 61 10.80 8.75 -2.83
C TRP A 61 9.64 9.68 -3.23
N GLY A 62 8.87 10.19 -2.26
CA GLY A 62 7.77 11.12 -2.56
C GLY A 62 8.29 12.41 -3.20
N GLN A 63 9.39 12.96 -2.72
CA GLN A 63 10.02 14.14 -3.33
C GLN A 63 10.65 13.80 -4.68
N TRP A 64 11.32 12.65 -4.78
CA TRP A 64 11.96 12.20 -6.01
C TRP A 64 10.97 12.08 -7.18
N ILE A 65 9.80 11.48 -6.92
CA ILE A 65 8.69 11.34 -7.88
C ILE A 65 8.26 12.70 -8.42
N ARG A 66 8.09 13.69 -7.53
CA ARG A 66 7.67 15.05 -7.91
C ARG A 66 8.75 15.75 -8.74
N THR A 67 10.00 15.72 -8.29
CA THR A 67 11.12 16.40 -8.96
C THR A 67 11.31 15.90 -10.39
N HIS A 68 11.13 14.60 -10.64
CA HIS A 68 11.39 13.98 -11.93
C HIS A 68 10.12 13.73 -12.77
N ASN A 69 8.95 14.17 -12.30
CA ASN A 69 7.66 13.94 -12.97
C ASN A 69 7.44 12.46 -13.37
N ILE A 70 7.80 11.54 -12.48
CA ILE A 70 7.73 10.09 -12.78
C ILE A 70 6.26 9.66 -12.90
N LEU A 71 5.98 8.77 -13.87
CA LEU A 71 4.65 8.17 -14.01
C LEU A 71 4.36 7.25 -12.82
N VAL A 72 3.28 7.54 -12.08
CA VAL A 72 2.86 6.73 -10.93
C VAL A 72 1.62 5.91 -11.24
N ILE A 73 1.65 4.63 -10.87
CA ILE A 73 0.49 3.75 -10.89
C ILE A 73 0.08 3.43 -9.45
N ALA A 74 -1.16 3.74 -9.11
CA ALA A 74 -1.82 3.28 -7.91
C ALA A 74 -2.55 1.96 -8.18
N ILE A 75 -2.40 0.95 -7.31
CA ILE A 75 -3.18 -0.29 -7.48
C ILE A 75 -4.68 -0.13 -7.19
N SER A 76 -5.10 0.90 -6.45
CA SER A 76 -6.48 1.10 -6.05
C SER A 76 -6.88 2.57 -6.07
N LYS A 77 -8.19 2.85 -6.18
CA LYS A 77 -8.72 4.22 -6.08
C LYS A 77 -8.39 4.88 -4.74
N LYS A 78 -8.32 4.09 -3.66
CA LYS A 78 -7.91 4.59 -2.33
C LYS A 78 -6.46 5.07 -2.36
N THR A 79 -5.56 4.29 -2.97
CA THR A 79 -4.15 4.69 -3.13
C THR A 79 -4.02 5.90 -4.06
N GLN A 80 -4.75 5.91 -5.19
CA GLN A 80 -4.75 7.03 -6.14
C GLN A 80 -5.19 8.33 -5.46
N ARG A 81 -6.23 8.26 -4.62
CA ARG A 81 -6.71 9.42 -3.87
C ARG A 81 -5.66 9.96 -2.91
N ALA A 82 -4.99 9.08 -2.16
CA ALA A 82 -3.93 9.48 -1.25
C ALA A 82 -2.72 10.11 -1.98
N LEU A 83 -2.39 9.63 -3.19
CA LEU A 83 -1.36 10.27 -4.03
C LEU A 83 -1.79 11.66 -4.50
N TYR A 84 -3.06 11.81 -4.88
CA TYR A 84 -3.62 13.09 -5.28
C TYR A 84 -3.59 14.11 -4.13
N ASP A 85 -3.92 13.69 -2.91
CA ASP A 85 -3.87 14.55 -1.73
C ASP A 85 -2.41 14.98 -1.41
N GLU A 86 -1.42 14.22 -1.84
CA GLU A 86 0.02 14.55 -1.83
C GLU A 86 0.48 15.37 -3.05
N GLY A 87 -0.42 15.77 -3.95
CA GLY A 87 -0.10 16.51 -5.17
C GLY A 87 0.59 15.68 -6.25
N ILE A 88 0.48 14.34 -6.21
CA ILE A 88 1.08 13.42 -7.19
C ILE A 88 -0.01 12.88 -8.11
N SER A 89 0.10 13.19 -9.40
CA SER A 89 -0.78 12.63 -10.43
C SER A 89 -0.45 11.15 -10.66
N SER A 90 -1.47 10.31 -10.79
CA SER A 90 -1.29 8.87 -10.96
C SER A 90 -2.42 8.21 -11.76
N LEU A 91 -2.07 7.12 -12.45
CA LEU A 91 -3.02 6.19 -13.04
C LEU A 91 -3.49 5.19 -11.98
N CYS A 92 -4.64 4.55 -12.19
CA CYS A 92 -5.19 3.56 -11.27
C CYS A 92 -5.42 2.23 -11.98
N ALA A 93 -4.68 1.20 -11.58
CA ALA A 93 -4.83 -0.16 -12.10
C ALA A 93 -6.15 -0.83 -11.70
N GLN A 94 -6.86 -0.27 -10.71
CA GLN A 94 -8.13 -0.79 -10.19
C GLN A 94 -8.10 -2.24 -9.70
N GLY A 95 -6.91 -2.72 -9.32
CA GLY A 95 -6.72 -4.07 -8.80
C GLY A 95 -5.27 -4.52 -8.87
N THR A 96 -5.07 -5.79 -8.54
CA THR A 96 -3.83 -6.55 -8.74
C THR A 96 -4.05 -7.60 -9.84
N GLY A 97 -3.02 -8.36 -10.21
CA GLY A 97 -3.16 -9.42 -11.21
C GLY A 97 -3.25 -8.86 -12.63
N SER A 98 -4.14 -9.45 -13.45
CA SER A 98 -4.25 -9.15 -14.89
C SER A 98 -4.53 -7.68 -15.22
N LEU A 99 -5.28 -6.96 -14.37
CA LEU A 99 -5.55 -5.54 -14.58
C LEU A 99 -4.29 -4.68 -14.46
N LEU A 100 -3.41 -5.00 -13.50
CA LEU A 100 -2.11 -4.35 -13.37
C LEU A 100 -1.22 -4.65 -14.57
N VAL A 101 -1.15 -5.93 -14.98
CA VAL A 101 -0.33 -6.34 -16.13
C VAL A 101 -0.79 -5.62 -17.41
N LYS A 102 -2.10 -5.62 -17.68
CA LYS A 102 -2.69 -4.92 -18.83
C LYS A 102 -2.36 -3.43 -18.84
N MET A 103 -2.40 -2.77 -17.68
CA MET A 103 -2.03 -1.35 -17.58
C MET A 103 -0.53 -1.14 -17.88
N LEU A 104 0.34 -2.02 -17.39
CA LEU A 104 1.77 -1.97 -17.69
C LEU A 104 2.05 -2.22 -19.19
N ASP A 105 1.25 -3.08 -19.84
CA ASP A 105 1.30 -3.30 -21.29
C ASP A 105 0.89 -2.03 -22.07
N GLU A 106 -0.24 -1.42 -21.70
CA GLU A 106 -0.83 -0.25 -22.39
C GLU A 106 0.07 0.98 -22.37
N ILE A 107 0.86 1.16 -21.32
CA ILE A 107 1.82 2.27 -21.21
C ILE A 107 3.21 1.91 -21.73
N HIS A 108 3.37 0.72 -22.32
CA HIS A 108 4.65 0.20 -22.80
C HIS A 108 5.77 0.22 -21.74
N CYS A 109 5.44 -0.11 -20.49
CA CYS A 109 6.38 -0.12 -19.37
C CYS A 109 7.48 -1.18 -19.60
N SER A 110 8.75 -0.75 -19.63
CA SER A 110 9.89 -1.66 -19.80
C SER A 110 10.45 -2.16 -18.47
N SER A 111 10.47 -1.29 -17.46
CA SER A 111 10.84 -1.61 -16.07
C SER A 111 10.09 -0.71 -15.10
N PHE A 112 9.97 -1.12 -13.83
CA PHE A 112 9.31 -0.28 -12.83
C PHE A 112 9.89 -0.48 -11.42
N VAL A 113 9.61 0.48 -10.55
CA VAL A 113 9.88 0.36 -9.12
C VAL A 113 8.58 0.14 -8.37
N HIS A 114 8.51 -0.90 -7.55
CA HIS A 114 7.40 -1.13 -6.63
C HIS A 114 7.74 -0.58 -5.24
N ILE A 115 6.95 0.37 -4.76
CA ILE A 115 7.04 0.93 -3.39
C ILE A 115 5.85 0.43 -2.58
N GLY A 116 6.11 -0.25 -1.46
CA GLY A 116 5.06 -0.94 -0.71
C GLY A 116 5.46 -1.42 0.68
N ALA A 117 4.59 -2.24 1.26
CA ALA A 117 4.90 -3.00 2.48
C ALA A 117 6.02 -4.03 2.22
N ALA A 118 6.68 -4.46 3.29
CA ALA A 118 7.64 -5.57 3.32
C ALA A 118 6.99 -6.94 3.01
N GLU A 119 5.72 -7.11 3.34
CA GLU A 119 4.89 -8.24 2.93
C GLU A 119 4.05 -7.88 1.70
N LEU A 120 3.98 -8.78 0.73
CA LEU A 120 3.05 -8.65 -0.39
C LEU A 120 1.81 -9.49 -0.13
N SER A 121 0.66 -9.05 -0.63
CA SER A 121 -0.47 -9.97 -0.77
C SER A 121 -0.12 -11.03 -1.81
N SER A 122 -0.63 -12.26 -1.64
CA SER A 122 -0.43 -13.36 -2.58
C SER A 122 -0.79 -12.95 -4.02
N LYS A 123 -1.89 -12.22 -4.20
CA LYS A 123 -2.34 -11.72 -5.51
C LYS A 123 -1.39 -10.71 -6.14
N LEU A 124 -0.81 -9.79 -5.35
CA LEU A 124 0.16 -8.83 -5.87
C LEU A 124 1.48 -9.51 -6.20
N GLN A 125 1.93 -10.43 -5.35
CA GLN A 125 3.14 -11.21 -5.58
C GLN A 125 3.06 -12.00 -6.89
N LEU A 126 1.96 -12.73 -7.11
CA LEU A 126 1.74 -13.47 -8.36
C LEU A 126 1.74 -12.53 -9.57
N ALA A 127 1.04 -11.38 -9.48
CA ALA A 127 1.02 -10.40 -10.56
C ALA A 127 2.42 -9.86 -10.93
N LEU A 128 3.26 -9.61 -9.93
CA LEU A 128 4.63 -9.12 -10.13
C LEU A 128 5.56 -10.21 -10.69
N MET A 129 5.26 -11.48 -10.43
CA MET A 129 5.98 -12.62 -11.01
C MET A 129 5.54 -12.89 -12.46
N ASP A 130 4.24 -12.79 -12.75
CA ASP A 130 3.67 -13.12 -14.07
C ASP A 130 4.00 -12.10 -15.16
N GLN A 131 4.30 -10.85 -14.78
CA GLN A 131 4.45 -9.73 -15.72
C GLN A 131 5.77 -9.73 -16.53
N ASN A 132 6.71 -10.64 -16.25
CA ASN A 132 7.98 -10.85 -16.98
C ASN A 132 8.87 -9.62 -17.25
N ARG A 133 8.66 -8.47 -16.59
CA ARG A 133 9.53 -7.28 -16.70
C ARG A 133 10.45 -7.14 -15.49
N PRO A 134 11.64 -6.56 -15.66
CA PRO A 134 12.48 -6.16 -14.55
C PRO A 134 11.74 -5.17 -13.63
N TYR A 135 11.77 -5.44 -12.33
CA TYR A 135 11.33 -4.47 -11.33
C TYR A 135 12.22 -4.49 -10.09
N SER A 136 12.33 -3.34 -9.44
CA SER A 136 12.98 -3.20 -8.14
C SER A 136 11.94 -3.00 -7.05
N ARG A 137 12.18 -3.57 -5.87
CA ARG A 137 11.25 -3.49 -4.75
C ARG A 137 11.81 -2.63 -3.63
N ILE A 138 11.03 -1.64 -3.20
CA ILE A 138 11.34 -0.72 -2.10
C ILE A 138 10.31 -0.92 -0.98
N PRO A 139 10.61 -1.79 0.01
CA PRO A 139 9.77 -1.94 1.18
C PRO A 139 9.96 -0.73 2.10
N VAL A 140 8.90 0.05 2.32
CA VAL A 140 8.99 1.29 3.13
C VAL A 140 8.36 1.13 4.50
N TYR A 141 7.55 0.10 4.71
CA TYR A 141 7.00 -0.23 6.02
C TYR A 141 6.77 -1.73 6.19
N LEU A 142 6.68 -2.16 7.44
CA LEU A 142 6.36 -3.52 7.87
C LEU A 142 5.07 -3.48 8.68
N SER A 143 4.22 -4.51 8.56
CA SER A 143 3.05 -4.68 9.44
C SER A 143 3.33 -5.79 10.45
N ARG A 144 3.13 -5.52 11.74
CA ARG A 144 3.27 -6.52 12.80
C ARG A 144 1.97 -6.66 13.59
N PRO A 145 1.67 -7.85 14.15
CA PRO A 145 0.67 -7.97 15.20
C PRO A 145 0.97 -6.96 16.32
N ASN A 146 -0.08 -6.34 16.85
CA ASN A 146 0.06 -5.48 18.01
C ASN A 146 0.49 -6.35 19.22
N PRO A 147 1.61 -6.00 19.89
CA PRO A 147 2.17 -6.81 20.99
C PRO A 147 1.25 -6.93 22.21
N ASP A 148 0.30 -6.00 22.37
CA ASP A 148 -0.70 -6.04 23.44
C ASP A 148 -1.74 -7.15 23.24
N PHE A 149 -1.71 -7.83 22.09
CA PHE A 149 -2.62 -8.92 21.74
C PHE A 149 -1.83 -10.20 21.47
N THR A 150 -2.09 -11.24 22.27
CA THR A 150 -1.71 -12.60 21.90
C THR A 150 -2.59 -13.04 20.74
N VAL A 151 -2.12 -12.83 19.52
CA VAL A 151 -2.69 -13.51 18.35
C VAL A 151 -2.40 -14.98 18.57
N ALA A 152 -3.45 -15.80 18.82
CA ALA A 152 -3.29 -17.25 18.86
C ALA A 152 -2.53 -17.68 17.60
N GLU A 153 -1.57 -18.59 17.72
CA GLU A 153 -0.65 -18.97 16.63
C GLU A 153 -1.40 -19.30 15.31
N ASP A 154 -2.64 -19.77 15.41
CA ASP A 154 -3.54 -20.08 14.29
C ASP A 154 -4.02 -18.88 13.45
N VAL A 155 -3.91 -17.64 13.94
CA VAL A 155 -4.35 -16.40 13.24
C VAL A 155 -3.18 -15.66 12.57
N MET A 156 -1.94 -16.05 12.87
CA MET A 156 -0.72 -15.53 12.22
C MET A 156 -0.62 -15.93 10.72
N LEU A 157 -1.47 -16.85 10.25
CA LEU A 157 -1.50 -17.36 8.89
C LEU A 157 -2.71 -16.87 8.09
N GLY A 158 -2.99 -15.57 8.11
CA GLY A 158 -3.95 -14.90 7.23
C GLY A 158 -3.59 -14.91 5.73
N CYS A 159 -2.90 -15.96 5.26
CA CYS A 159 -2.82 -16.36 3.87
C CYS A 159 -3.96 -17.36 3.61
N VAL A 160 -5.16 -16.86 3.32
CA VAL A 160 -6.20 -17.63 2.61
C VAL A 160 -6.59 -16.85 1.36
#